data_AF-A0A7M3WL61-F1
#
_entry.id   AF-A0A7M3WL61-F1
#
_cell.length_a   1.000
_cell.length_b   1.000
_cell.length_c   1.000
_cell.angle_alpha   90.00
_cell.angle_beta   90.00
_cell.angle_gamma   90.00
#
_symmetry.space_group_name_H-M   'P 1'
#
loop_
_entity.id
_entity.type
_entity.pdbx_description
1 polymer ?
#
loop_
_entity_poly.entity_id
_entity_poly.type
_entity_poly.pdbx_seq_one_letter_code
_entity_poly.pdbx_strand_id
1 'polypeptide(L)'
;LLSGRILAERVSASVASLVLTAFAGIVLIVSPEVGTVDPNALLALGSGFFAALAYMYVRELRKTDSPATVIFWFAAFSVVGSIVQSVPHISELDSNTIAALIGIGIGAGGGQVGITMAYHKANAAWVSAFSYLTVLVATFYGFSLFGETLSLADWLGGALVVGSGI
;
A
#
# COMPACT_ATOMS: atom_id res chain seq x y z
N LEU A 1 -4.06 12.52 -6.13
CA LEU A 1 -4.24 13.19 -7.43
C LEU A 1 -5.49 12.71 -8.16
N LEU A 2 -5.68 11.40 -8.35
CA LEU A 2 -6.89 10.83 -8.97
C LEU A 2 -8.19 11.14 -8.19
N SER A 3 -8.13 11.17 -6.84
CA SER A 3 -9.27 11.53 -5.99
C SER A 3 -9.86 12.91 -6.31
N GLY A 4 -9.02 13.88 -6.67
CA GLY A 4 -9.51 15.22 -7.04
C GLY A 4 -10.24 15.27 -8.38
N ARG A 5 -9.97 14.32 -9.29
CA ARG A 5 -10.68 14.20 -10.56
C ARG A 5 -11.90 13.29 -10.48
N ILE A 6 -11.82 12.18 -9.75
CA ILE A 6 -12.86 11.14 -9.74
C ILE A 6 -13.88 11.38 -8.62
N LEU A 7 -13.44 11.81 -7.43
CA LEU A 7 -14.32 12.06 -6.28
C LEU A 7 -14.66 13.56 -6.10
N ALA A 8 -14.16 14.43 -6.98
CA ALA A 8 -14.24 15.90 -6.87
C ALA A 8 -13.80 16.47 -5.50
N GLU A 9 -12.95 15.73 -4.76
CA GLU A 9 -12.38 16.20 -3.50
C GLU A 9 -11.31 17.26 -3.81
N ARG A 10 -11.38 18.44 -3.19
CA ARG A 10 -10.36 19.47 -3.39
C ARG A 10 -9.01 18.99 -2.83
N VAL A 11 -8.08 18.66 -3.72
CA VAL A 11 -6.68 18.41 -3.36
C VAL A 11 -5.99 19.77 -3.27
N SER A 12 -5.55 20.16 -2.07
CA SER A 12 -4.78 21.40 -1.91
C SER A 12 -3.41 21.26 -2.58
N ALA A 13 -2.86 22.37 -3.07
CA ALA A 13 -1.51 22.40 -3.64
C ALA A 13 -0.46 21.88 -2.64
N SER A 14 -0.66 22.15 -1.35
CA SER A 14 0.19 21.63 -0.27
C SER A 14 0.17 20.11 -0.19
N VAL A 15 -1.00 19.46 -0.28
CA VAL A 15 -1.06 17.98 -0.25
C VAL A 15 -0.39 17.38 -1.48
N ALA A 16 -0.51 18.02 -2.65
CA ALA A 16 0.20 17.58 -3.84
C ALA A 16 1.73 17.67 -3.69
N SER A 17 2.25 18.75 -3.09
CA SER A 17 3.70 18.86 -2.84
C SER A 17 4.19 17.82 -1.84
N LEU A 18 3.45 17.56 -0.76
CA LEU A 18 3.80 16.53 0.22
C LEU A 18 3.87 15.14 -0.42
N VAL A 19 2.88 14.78 -1.25
CA VAL A 19 2.86 13.51 -1.98
C VAL A 19 4.07 13.36 -2.92
N LEU A 20 4.44 14.42 -3.64
CA LEU A 20 5.61 14.39 -4.53
C LEU A 20 6.92 14.25 -3.75
N THR A 21 7.05 14.94 -2.61
CA THR A 21 8.23 14.81 -1.73
C THR A 21 8.34 13.41 -1.14
N ALA A 22 7.23 12.84 -0.67
CA ALA A 22 7.18 11.46 -0.17
C ALA A 22 7.57 10.47 -1.27
N PHE A 23 7.03 10.65 -2.48
CA PHE A 23 7.33 9.80 -3.63
C PHE A 23 8.82 9.84 -4.00
N ALA A 24 9.44 11.04 -4.01
CA ALA A 24 10.87 11.16 -4.23
C ALA A 24 11.69 10.42 -3.17
N GLY A 25 11.28 10.49 -1.90
CA GLY A 25 11.93 9.74 -0.82
C GLY A 25 11.82 8.22 -1.02
N ILE A 26 10.68 7.72 -1.47
CA ILE A 26 10.47 6.30 -1.78
C ILE A 26 11.35 5.85 -2.94
N VAL A 27 11.49 6.67 -3.99
CA VAL A 27 12.40 6.36 -5.11
C VAL A 27 13.85 6.22 -4.63
N LEU A 28 14.27 7.01 -3.65
CA LEU A 28 15.62 6.87 -3.06
C LEU A 28 15.79 5.58 -2.25
N ILE A 29 14.78 5.21 -1.45
CA ILE A 29 14.81 3.97 -0.64
C ILE A 29 14.76 2.73 -1.53
N VAL A 30 13.84 2.72 -2.51
CA VAL A 30 13.66 1.59 -3.41
C VAL A 30 14.80 1.48 -4.41
N SER A 31 15.44 2.61 -4.75
CA SER A 31 16.55 2.73 -5.69
C SER A 31 16.37 1.85 -6.94
N PRO A 32 15.30 2.07 -7.74
CA PRO A 32 14.96 1.18 -8.84
C PRO A 32 16.07 1.14 -9.89
N GLU A 33 16.38 -0.07 -10.37
CA GLU A 33 17.40 -0.26 -11.40
C GLU A 33 16.86 0.17 -12.77
N VAL A 34 17.48 1.22 -13.36
CA VAL A 34 17.00 1.84 -14.61
C VAL A 34 17.60 1.26 -15.89
N GLY A 35 18.45 0.22 -15.76
CA GLY A 35 19.19 -0.36 -16.88
C GLY A 35 18.35 -1.24 -17.81
N THR A 36 17.27 -1.83 -17.30
CA THR A 36 16.40 -2.76 -18.06
C THR A 36 14.95 -2.62 -17.63
N VAL A 37 14.02 -2.63 -18.58
CA VAL A 37 12.58 -2.68 -18.27
C VAL A 37 12.22 -4.11 -17.90
N ASP A 38 12.09 -4.39 -16.60
CA ASP A 38 11.58 -5.66 -16.10
C ASP A 38 10.04 -5.71 -16.25
N PRO A 39 9.47 -6.69 -16.97
CA PRO A 39 8.02 -6.89 -17.04
C PRO A 39 7.34 -6.97 -15.67
N ASN A 40 8.03 -7.50 -14.65
CA ASN A 40 7.51 -7.57 -13.28
C ASN A 40 7.36 -6.17 -12.66
N ALA A 41 8.28 -5.25 -12.98
CA ALA A 41 8.17 -3.85 -12.53
C ALA A 41 6.94 -3.16 -13.16
N LEU A 42 6.60 -3.47 -14.40
CA LEU A 42 5.37 -2.97 -15.04
C LEU A 42 4.10 -3.53 -14.39
N LEU A 43 4.10 -4.82 -14.02
CA LEU A 43 3.00 -5.43 -13.27
C LEU A 43 2.86 -4.81 -11.87
N ALA A 44 3.97 -4.54 -11.18
CA ALA A 44 3.97 -3.86 -9.88
C ALA A 44 3.46 -2.42 -9.98
N LEU A 45 3.85 -1.67 -11.02
CA LEU A 45 3.29 -0.34 -11.27
C LEU A 45 1.78 -0.41 -11.56
N GLY A 46 1.36 -1.40 -12.36
CA GLY A 46 -0.06 -1.65 -12.64
C GLY A 46 -0.86 -1.96 -11.38
N SER A 47 -0.33 -2.80 -10.49
CA SER A 47 -1.01 -3.15 -9.23
C SER A 47 -1.18 -1.93 -8.32
N GLY A 48 -0.19 -1.03 -8.25
CA GLY A 48 -0.30 0.24 -7.53
C GLY A 48 -1.41 1.14 -8.07
N PHE A 49 -1.58 1.21 -9.39
CA PHE A 49 -2.68 1.93 -10.02
C PHE A 49 -4.05 1.34 -9.65
N PHE A 50 -4.21 0.01 -9.74
CA PHE A 50 -5.46 -0.66 -9.35
C PHE A 50 -5.75 -0.54 -7.84
N ALA A 51 -4.73 -0.59 -6.99
CA ALA A 51 -4.87 -0.36 -5.56
C ALA A 51 -5.39 1.07 -5.28
N ALA A 52 -4.85 2.08 -5.98
CA ALA A 52 -5.34 3.44 -5.87
C ALA A 52 -6.81 3.57 -6.30
N LEU A 53 -7.22 2.90 -7.38
CA LEU A 53 -8.64 2.83 -7.79
C LEU A 53 -9.50 2.16 -6.71
N ALA A 54 -9.07 1.01 -6.20
CA ALA A 54 -9.80 0.26 -5.18
C ALA A 54 -10.04 1.12 -3.92
N TYR A 55 -9.02 1.82 -3.41
CA TYR A 55 -9.17 2.68 -2.24
C TYR A 55 -10.02 3.92 -2.50
N MET A 56 -10.03 4.45 -3.72
CA MET A 56 -10.99 5.50 -4.10
C MET A 56 -12.43 4.99 -4.10
N TYR A 57 -12.69 3.76 -4.56
CA TYR A 57 -14.02 3.18 -4.48
C TYR A 57 -14.42 2.84 -3.04
N VAL A 58 -13.50 2.35 -2.20
CA VAL A 58 -13.74 2.17 -0.75
C VAL A 58 -14.15 3.50 -0.12
N ARG A 59 -13.47 4.60 -0.47
CA ARG A 59 -13.84 5.96 -0.04
C ARG A 59 -15.22 6.38 -0.51
N GLU A 60 -15.63 6.01 -1.71
CA GLU A 60 -16.95 6.36 -2.25
C GLU A 60 -18.07 5.53 -1.60
N LEU A 61 -17.84 4.22 -1.43
CA LEU A 61 -18.77 3.28 -0.79
C LEU A 61 -19.09 3.64 0.66
N ARG A 62 -18.27 4.47 1.33
CA ARG A 62 -18.62 5.00 2.67
C ARG A 62 -19.97 5.74 2.72
N LYS A 63 -20.45 6.23 1.57
CA LYS A 63 -21.73 6.95 1.46
C LYS A 63 -22.93 6.01 1.49
N THR A 64 -22.75 4.76 1.07
CA THR A 64 -23.82 3.77 0.89
C THR A 64 -23.73 2.61 1.87
N ASP A 65 -22.53 2.24 2.29
CA ASP A 65 -22.24 0.99 2.97
C ASP A 65 -21.47 1.18 4.28
N SER A 66 -21.67 0.24 5.20
CA SER A 66 -20.90 0.17 6.44
C SER A 66 -19.45 -0.27 6.16
N PRO A 67 -18.46 0.14 6.98
CA PRO A 67 -17.07 -0.33 6.85
C PRO A 67 -16.96 -1.86 6.83
N ALA A 68 -17.76 -2.55 7.65
CA ALA A 68 -17.75 -4.01 7.73
C ALA A 68 -18.19 -4.67 6.42
N THR A 69 -19.20 -4.11 5.75
CA THR A 69 -19.67 -4.56 4.43
C THR A 69 -18.56 -4.42 3.39
N VAL A 70 -17.87 -3.29 3.38
CA VAL A 70 -16.76 -3.03 2.44
C VAL A 70 -15.61 -4.00 2.68
N ILE A 71 -15.21 -4.22 3.94
CA ILE A 71 -14.14 -5.16 4.29
C ILE A 71 -14.50 -6.59 3.87
N PHE A 72 -15.74 -7.01 4.13
CA PHE A 72 -16.22 -8.35 3.78
C PHE A 72 -16.15 -8.59 2.27
N TRP A 73 -16.71 -7.68 1.46
CA TRP A 73 -16.69 -7.82 0.01
C TRP A 73 -15.28 -7.71 -0.56
N PHE A 74 -14.45 -6.79 -0.04
CA PHE A 74 -13.05 -6.68 -0.44
C PHE A 74 -12.31 -8.00 -0.20
N ALA A 75 -12.49 -8.62 0.97
CA ALA A 75 -11.89 -9.92 1.28
C ALA A 75 -12.42 -11.04 0.37
N ALA A 76 -13.74 -11.10 0.15
CA ALA A 76 -14.36 -12.11 -0.71
C ALA A 76 -13.83 -12.03 -2.15
N PHE A 77 -13.79 -10.84 -2.75
CA PHE A 77 -13.23 -10.65 -4.10
C PHE A 77 -11.73 -10.93 -4.16
N SER A 78 -10.98 -10.58 -3.11
CA SER A 78 -9.54 -10.89 -3.04
C SER A 78 -9.30 -12.40 -3.02
N VAL A 79 -10.08 -13.17 -2.25
CA VAL A 79 -10.00 -14.64 -2.22
C VAL A 79 -10.31 -15.21 -3.60
N VAL A 80 -11.44 -14.83 -4.20
CA VAL A 80 -11.84 -15.32 -5.53
C VAL A 80 -10.78 -14.98 -6.60
N GLY A 81 -10.25 -13.76 -6.58
CA GLY A 81 -9.21 -13.32 -7.52
C GLY A 81 -7.89 -14.04 -7.34
N SER A 82 -7.51 -14.37 -6.09
CA SER A 82 -6.28 -15.08 -5.77
C SER A 82 -6.34 -16.58 -6.07
N ILE A 83 -7.51 -17.21 -5.94
CA ILE A 83 -7.68 -18.67 -6.05
C ILE A 83 -7.08 -19.23 -7.35
N VAL A 84 -7.30 -18.56 -8.48
CA VAL A 84 -6.82 -19.02 -9.79
C VAL A 84 -5.29 -19.14 -9.81
N GLN A 85 -4.59 -18.21 -9.16
CA GLN A 85 -3.12 -18.21 -9.08
C GLN A 85 -2.60 -19.13 -7.95
N SER A 86 -3.37 -19.29 -6.87
CA SER A 86 -2.96 -20.08 -5.71
C SER A 86 -3.11 -21.60 -5.92
N VAL A 87 -4.13 -22.06 -6.64
CA VAL A 87 -4.46 -23.50 -6.81
C VAL A 87 -3.27 -24.37 -7.24
N PRO A 88 -2.43 -23.99 -8.21
CA PRO A 88 -1.29 -24.82 -8.64
C PRO A 88 -0.23 -25.05 -7.56
N HIS A 89 -0.13 -24.17 -6.57
CA HIS A 89 0.94 -24.17 -5.56
C HIS A 89 0.50 -24.77 -4.22
N ILE A 90 -0.76 -25.20 -4.09
CA ILE A 90 -1.30 -25.73 -2.82
C ILE A 90 -0.58 -27.02 -2.41
N SER A 91 -0.12 -27.83 -3.37
CA SER A 91 0.59 -29.08 -3.09
C SER A 91 2.00 -28.90 -2.52
N GLU A 92 2.55 -27.68 -2.55
CA GLU A 92 3.90 -27.37 -2.08
C GLU A 92 3.93 -26.80 -0.64
N LEU A 93 2.77 -26.74 0.03
CA LEU A 93 2.62 -26.09 1.33
C LEU A 93 3.16 -26.97 2.47
N ASP A 94 4.27 -26.53 3.07
CA ASP A 94 4.77 -27.04 4.36
C ASP A 94 4.07 -26.36 5.56
N SER A 95 4.13 -27.00 6.73
CA SER A 95 3.56 -26.48 7.98
C SER A 95 4.08 -25.07 8.34
N ASN A 96 5.35 -24.78 8.07
CA ASN A 96 5.92 -23.46 8.30
C ASN A 96 5.31 -22.39 7.37
N THR A 97 5.15 -22.73 6.08
CA THR A 97 4.52 -21.85 5.10
C THR A 97 3.07 -21.56 5.47
N ILE A 98 2.32 -22.58 5.93
CA ILE A 98 0.94 -22.40 6.39
C ILE A 98 0.89 -21.45 7.60
N ALA A 99 1.77 -21.63 8.59
CA ALA A 99 1.83 -20.75 9.75
C ALA A 99 2.13 -19.30 9.36
N ALA A 100 3.07 -19.09 8.42
CA ALA A 100 3.39 -17.78 7.88
C ALA A 100 2.20 -17.16 7.13
N LEU A 101 1.50 -17.93 6.30
CA LEU A 101 0.32 -17.49 5.56
C LEU A 101 -0.83 -17.07 6.49
N ILE A 102 -1.04 -17.80 7.59
CA ILE A 102 -2.02 -17.41 8.61
C ILE A 102 -1.62 -16.08 9.26
N GLY A 103 -0.34 -15.92 9.61
CA GLY A 103 0.18 -14.65 10.15
C GLY A 103 -0.02 -13.47 9.20
N ILE A 104 0.30 -13.67 7.91
CA ILE A 104 0.07 -12.68 6.85
C ILE A 104 -1.43 -12.38 6.74
N GLY A 105 -2.30 -13.38 6.75
CA GLY A 105 -3.75 -13.20 6.67
C GLY A 105 -4.32 -12.38 7.83
N ILE A 106 -3.90 -12.64 9.06
CA ILE A 106 -4.31 -11.87 10.25
C ILE A 106 -3.79 -10.43 10.15
N GLY A 107 -2.51 -10.24 9.80
CA GLY A 107 -1.90 -8.91 9.67
C GLY A 107 -2.53 -8.09 8.55
N ALA A 108 -2.70 -8.68 7.36
CA ALA A 108 -3.33 -8.04 6.21
C ALA A 108 -4.81 -7.75 6.48
N GLY A 109 -5.55 -8.67 7.11
CA GLY A 109 -6.93 -8.47 7.51
C GLY A 109 -7.08 -7.30 8.50
N GLY A 110 -6.24 -7.27 9.55
CA GLY A 110 -6.21 -6.16 10.50
C GLY A 110 -5.84 -4.83 9.85
N GLY A 111 -4.83 -4.84 8.95
CA GLY A 111 -4.45 -3.66 8.16
C GLY A 111 -5.57 -3.15 7.27
N GLN A 112 -6.30 -4.06 6.60
CA GLN A 112 -7.42 -3.72 5.73
C GLN A 112 -8.59 -3.09 6.50
N VAL A 113 -8.87 -3.58 7.72
CA VAL A 113 -9.85 -2.95 8.63
C VAL A 113 -9.42 -1.51 8.94
N GLY A 114 -8.16 -1.30 9.31
CA GLY A 114 -7.60 0.02 9.61
C GLY A 114 -7.68 0.98 8.43
N ILE A 115 -7.26 0.52 7.24
CA ILE A 115 -7.32 1.29 5.99
C ILE A 115 -8.78 1.68 5.67
N THR A 116 -9.71 0.73 5.72
CA THR A 116 -11.13 1.01 5.42
C THR A 116 -11.70 2.05 6.39
N MET A 117 -11.43 1.91 7.68
CA MET A 117 -11.87 2.87 8.70
C MET A 117 -11.25 4.25 8.49
N ALA A 118 -9.97 4.33 8.10
CA ALA A 118 -9.30 5.58 7.78
C ALA A 118 -9.95 6.27 6.57
N TYR A 119 -10.20 5.53 5.48
CA TYR A 119 -10.87 6.07 4.29
C TYR A 119 -12.34 6.44 4.54
N HIS A 120 -13.02 5.84 5.52
CA HIS A 120 -14.36 6.29 5.91
C HIS A 120 -14.30 7.62 6.68
N LYS A 121 -13.33 7.79 7.58
CA LYS A 121 -13.22 8.95 8.49
C LYS A 121 -12.50 10.17 7.90
N ALA A 122 -11.51 9.97 7.04
CA ALA A 122 -10.63 11.04 6.54
C ALA A 122 -10.54 11.07 5.01
N ASN A 123 -10.28 12.25 4.44
CA ASN A 123 -10.16 12.43 2.99
C ASN A 123 -9.08 11.51 2.39
N ALA A 124 -9.37 10.92 1.23
CA ALA A 124 -8.48 9.96 0.57
C ALA A 124 -7.08 10.53 0.31
N ALA A 125 -6.97 11.83 0.05
CA ALA A 125 -5.68 12.49 -0.17
C ALA A 125 -4.80 12.47 1.08
N TRP A 126 -5.37 12.68 2.26
CA TRP A 126 -4.64 12.62 3.53
C TRP A 126 -4.28 11.19 3.90
N VAL A 127 -5.24 10.26 3.79
CA VAL A 127 -4.98 8.83 4.09
C VAL A 127 -3.85 8.30 3.19
N SER A 128 -3.87 8.64 1.91
CA SER A 128 -2.81 8.28 0.96
C SER A 128 -1.44 8.88 1.32
N ALA A 129 -1.39 10.09 1.89
CA ALA A 129 -0.12 10.68 2.34
C ALA A 129 0.46 9.90 3.52
N PHE A 130 -0.38 9.52 4.49
CA PHE A 130 0.04 8.68 5.61
C PHE A 130 0.45 7.26 5.19
N SER A 131 -0.12 6.71 4.10
CA SER A 131 0.29 5.42 3.55
C SER A 131 1.74 5.38 3.08
N TYR A 132 2.43 6.51 2.92
CA TYR A 132 3.87 6.50 2.62
C TYR A 132 4.74 6.13 3.82
N LEU A 133 4.23 6.27 5.06
CA LEU A 133 4.90 5.80 6.28
C LEU A 133 5.12 4.28 6.28
N THR A 134 4.30 3.53 5.52
CA THR A 134 4.45 2.07 5.41
C THR A 134 5.83 1.67 4.89
N VAL A 135 6.44 2.50 4.02
CA VAL A 135 7.81 2.27 3.53
C VAL A 135 8.83 2.41 4.66
N LEU A 136 8.71 3.43 5.51
CA LEU A 136 9.59 3.58 6.68
C LEU A 136 9.47 2.40 7.65
N VAL A 137 8.24 1.95 7.91
CA VAL A 137 7.98 0.79 8.77
C VAL A 137 8.58 -0.47 8.15
N ALA A 138 8.43 -0.67 6.84
CA ALA A 138 9.03 -1.80 6.12
C ALA A 138 10.56 -1.76 6.20
N THR A 139 11.19 -0.62 5.91
CA THR A 139 12.64 -0.42 6.02
C THR A 139 13.13 -0.65 7.45
N PHE A 140 12.38 -0.23 8.47
CA PHE A 140 12.72 -0.48 9.87
C PHE A 140 12.70 -1.97 10.22
N TYR A 141 11.69 -2.71 9.75
CA TYR A 141 11.64 -4.16 9.93
C TYR A 141 12.74 -4.88 9.13
N GLY A 142 13.03 -4.43 7.91
CA GLY A 142 14.17 -4.89 7.08
C GLY A 142 15.49 -4.79 7.84
N PHE A 143 15.77 -3.62 8.38
CA PHE A 143 16.96 -3.37 9.21
C PHE A 143 16.96 -4.22 10.50
N SER A 144 15.85 -4.24 11.25
CA SER A 144 15.82 -4.80 12.62
C SER A 144 15.68 -6.33 12.67
N LEU A 145 14.91 -6.91 11.75
CA LEU A 145 14.61 -8.35 11.72
C LEU A 145 15.45 -9.11 10.68
N PHE A 146 15.70 -8.49 9.53
CA PHE A 146 16.42 -9.12 8.42
C PHE A 146 17.89 -8.70 8.33
N GLY A 147 18.32 -7.74 9.14
CA GLY A 147 19.70 -7.27 9.20
C GLY A 147 20.15 -6.53 7.94
N GLU A 148 19.20 -5.95 7.19
CA GLU A 148 19.52 -5.17 5.98
C GLU A 148 20.34 -3.93 6.35
N THR A 149 21.40 -3.65 5.59
CA THR A 149 22.21 -2.45 5.80
C THR A 149 21.60 -1.25 5.10
N LEU A 150 21.36 -0.16 5.85
CA LEU A 150 20.86 1.08 5.30
C LEU A 150 22.00 1.89 4.67
N SER A 151 21.84 2.21 3.39
CA SER A 151 22.70 3.13 2.67
C SER A 151 22.40 4.58 3.02
N LEU A 152 23.25 5.50 2.57
CA LEU A 152 23.02 6.94 2.74
C LEU A 152 21.77 7.41 1.97
N ALA A 153 21.41 6.74 0.87
CA ALA A 153 20.19 7.01 0.12
C ALA A 153 18.93 6.66 0.92
N ASP A 154 18.96 5.56 1.69
CA ASP A 154 17.83 5.14 2.54
C ASP A 154 17.56 6.16 3.65
N TRP A 155 18.61 6.71 4.25
CA TRP A 155 18.49 7.77 5.26
C TRP A 155 17.91 9.06 4.68
N LEU A 156 18.39 9.50 3.51
CA LEU A 156 17.86 10.68 2.83
C LEU A 156 16.42 10.48 2.39
N GLY A 157 16.11 9.32 1.81
CA GLY A 157 14.76 8.97 1.41
C GLY A 157 13.81 8.92 2.61
N GLY A 158 14.26 8.35 3.73
CA GLY A 158 13.53 8.33 4.97
C GLY A 158 13.21 9.73 5.50
N ALA A 159 14.20 10.62 5.50
CA ALA A 159 14.03 12.02 5.91
C ALA A 159 13.03 12.78 5.03
N LEU A 160 13.02 12.54 3.72
CA LEU A 160 12.04 13.14 2.80
C LEU A 160 10.62 12.64 3.08
N VAL A 161 10.44 11.35 3.33
CA VAL A 161 9.12 10.78 3.67
C VAL A 161 8.62 11.36 4.99
N VAL A 162 9.46 11.42 6.04
CA VAL A 162 9.08 12.02 7.32
C VAL A 162 8.78 13.52 7.16
N GLY A 163 9.63 14.26 6.46
CA GLY A 163 9.47 15.69 6.22
C GLY A 163 8.23 16.04 5.38
N SER A 164 7.71 15.10 4.59
CA SER A 164 6.44 15.27 3.87
C SER A 164 5.19 15.06 4.73
N GLY A 165 5.34 14.55 5.95
CA GLY A 165 4.23 14.33 6.89
C GLY A 165 4.03 15.44 7.91
N ILE A 166 4.96 16.41 7.98
CA ILE A 166 5.00 17.53 8.92
C ILE A 166 4.63 18.81 8.18
#